data_AF-S0FT63-F1
#
_entry.id   AF-S0FT63-F1
#
_cell.length_a   1.000
_cell.length_b   1.000
_cell.length_c   1.000
_cell.angle_alpha   90.00
_cell.angle_beta   90.00
_cell.angle_gamma   90.00
#
_symmetry.space_group_name_H-M   'P 1'
#
loop_
_entity.id
_entity.type
_entity.pdbx_description
1 polymer ?
#
loop_
_entity_poly.entity_id
_entity_poly.type
_entity_poly.pdbx_seq_one_letter_code
_entity_poly.pdbx_strand_id
1 'polypeptide(L)'
;MQERAVFKFTRDMISSERKLKLQLYPSLVFAFIMPFIFIFMNLFRGNFSEGLVRIKGSNTYLCVYIGIAMASISVSFISKSEKFRGAWIYKALPVEKPAIILRGALKAFIFKFNLPLITVLSLACVLLYGPRIIPDIILMFINMLLLLICFFRIATKSLPFSQEFQGMKQGTNAALSFALLFLSGFMALIHFGAKFISFGVTVNIAVSAVITMIIWHYCFKTSWKDLECTS
;
A
#
# COMPACT_ATOMS: atom_id res chain seq x y z
N MET A 1 -9.66 -23.39 2.99
CA MET A 1 -8.71 -23.57 4.11
C MET A 1 -7.29 -23.14 3.76
N GLN A 2 -6.79 -23.46 2.55
CA GLN A 2 -5.43 -23.13 2.09
C GLN A 2 -5.07 -21.63 2.16
N GLU A 3 -5.94 -20.72 1.70
CA GLU A 3 -5.66 -19.27 1.75
C GLU A 3 -5.46 -18.75 3.18
N ARG A 4 -6.24 -19.25 4.16
CA ARG A 4 -6.10 -18.89 5.57
C ARG A 4 -4.78 -19.39 6.16
N ALA A 5 -4.33 -20.58 5.75
CA ALA A 5 -3.04 -21.12 6.16
C ALA A 5 -1.89 -20.26 5.64
N VAL A 6 -1.92 -19.88 4.35
CA VAL A 6 -0.91 -18.97 3.78
C VAL A 6 -0.95 -17.59 4.44
N PHE A 7 -2.13 -17.05 4.71
CA PHE A 7 -2.28 -15.80 5.44
C PHE A 7 -1.59 -15.86 6.81
N LYS A 8 -1.86 -16.92 7.59
CA LYS A 8 -1.27 -17.11 8.92
C LYS A 8 0.25 -17.26 8.83
N PHE A 9 0.74 -18.13 7.92
CA PHE A 9 2.16 -18.31 7.67
C PHE A 9 2.86 -17.00 7.31
N THR A 10 2.30 -16.24 6.37
CA THR A 10 2.87 -14.95 5.93
C THR A 10 2.91 -13.96 7.09
N ARG A 11 1.84 -13.85 7.86
CA ARG A 11 1.78 -12.96 9.03
C ARG A 11 2.83 -13.31 10.07
N ASP A 12 3.02 -14.61 10.34
CA ASP A 12 3.98 -15.10 11.34
C ASP A 12 5.42 -14.90 10.84
N MET A 13 5.68 -15.11 9.54
CA MET A 13 6.98 -14.84 8.90
C MET A 13 7.35 -13.34 8.99
N ILE A 14 6.46 -12.44 8.57
CA ILE A 14 6.77 -11.00 8.59
C ILE A 14 6.95 -10.46 10.02
N SER A 15 6.29 -11.10 11.00
CA SER A 15 6.44 -10.71 12.41
C SER A 15 7.74 -11.23 13.03
N SER A 16 8.23 -12.38 12.58
CA SER A 16 9.40 -13.06 13.16
C SER A 16 10.73 -12.61 12.55
N GLU A 17 10.80 -12.39 11.23
CA GLU A 17 12.06 -12.07 10.56
C GLU A 17 12.57 -10.66 10.89
N ARG A 18 13.72 -10.59 11.58
CA ARG A 18 14.33 -9.33 12.00
C ARG A 18 14.78 -8.47 10.81
N LYS A 19 15.49 -9.04 9.83
CA LYS A 19 16.01 -8.27 8.70
C LYS A 19 14.90 -7.70 7.81
N LEU A 20 13.82 -8.45 7.64
CA LEU A 20 12.63 -7.96 6.94
C LEU A 20 12.03 -6.74 7.66
N LYS A 21 11.86 -6.81 8.98
CA LYS A 21 11.38 -5.66 9.79
C LYS A 21 12.30 -4.45 9.69
N LEU A 22 13.62 -4.67 9.72
CA LEU A 22 14.62 -3.60 9.61
C LEU A 22 14.56 -2.84 8.28
N GLN A 23 14.06 -3.46 7.21
CA GLN A 23 13.86 -2.77 5.92
C GLN A 23 12.44 -2.22 5.77
N LEU A 24 11.44 -3.00 6.19
CA LEU A 24 10.03 -2.66 6.05
C LEU A 24 9.60 -1.50 6.96
N TYR A 25 10.04 -1.50 8.22
CA TYR A 25 9.57 -0.51 9.21
C TYR A 25 10.03 0.91 8.89
N PRO A 26 11.30 1.17 8.52
CA PRO A 26 11.68 2.49 8.05
C PRO A 26 10.80 2.97 6.90
N SER A 27 10.52 2.12 5.91
CA SER A 27 9.66 2.46 4.77
C SER A 27 8.24 2.86 5.21
N LEU A 28 7.62 2.10 6.13
CA LEU A 28 6.29 2.41 6.67
C LEU A 28 6.29 3.67 7.55
N VAL A 29 7.34 3.88 8.34
CA VAL A 29 7.50 5.10 9.15
C VAL A 29 7.64 6.31 8.24
N PHE A 30 8.43 6.24 7.17
CA PHE A 30 8.51 7.31 6.17
C PHE A 30 7.16 7.55 5.48
N ALA A 31 6.44 6.48 5.14
CA ALA A 31 5.10 6.59 4.57
C ALA A 31 4.12 7.32 5.51
N PHE A 32 4.27 7.13 6.82
CA PHE A 32 3.49 7.85 7.82
C PHE A 32 3.94 9.31 7.99
N ILE A 33 5.25 9.55 8.17
CA ILE A 33 5.79 10.88 8.51
C ILE A 33 5.70 11.86 7.35
N MET A 34 6.01 11.41 6.12
CA MET A 34 6.09 12.30 4.95
C MET A 34 4.87 13.20 4.73
N PRO A 35 3.61 12.69 4.72
CA PRO A 35 2.46 13.55 4.53
C PRO A 35 2.30 14.59 5.66
N PHE A 36 2.68 14.24 6.89
CA PHE A 36 2.58 15.16 8.02
C PHE A 36 3.62 16.27 7.99
N ILE A 37 4.78 16.08 7.37
CA ILE A 37 5.75 17.17 7.18
C ILE A 37 5.10 18.33 6.42
N PHE A 38 4.41 18.04 5.30
CA PHE A 38 3.74 19.06 4.50
C PHE A 38 2.54 19.69 5.21
N ILE A 39 1.77 18.88 5.95
CA ILE A 39 0.63 19.36 6.75
C ILE A 39 1.13 20.27 7.88
N PHE A 40 2.15 19.86 8.61
CA PHE A 40 2.71 20.62 9.73
C PHE A 40 3.44 21.86 9.27
N MET A 41 4.13 21.84 8.14
CA MET A 41 4.70 23.06 7.54
C MET A 41 3.62 24.12 7.29
N ASN A 42 2.41 23.69 6.87
CA ASN A 42 1.26 24.58 6.73
C ASN A 42 0.58 24.90 8.05
N LEU A 43 0.70 24.10 9.11
CA LEU A 43 0.13 24.37 10.43
C LEU A 43 0.97 25.40 11.19
N PHE A 44 2.29 25.23 11.21
CA PHE A 44 3.22 26.07 11.99
C PHE A 44 3.63 27.37 11.28
N ARG A 45 2.99 27.70 10.15
CA ARG A 45 3.21 29.00 9.48
C ARG A 45 2.47 30.10 10.24
N GLY A 46 3.17 30.79 11.14
CA GLY A 46 2.61 31.82 12.03
C GLY A 46 2.12 31.24 13.36
N ASN A 47 1.10 31.85 13.95
CA ASN A 47 0.54 31.40 15.22
C ASN A 47 -0.22 30.06 15.06
N PHE A 48 -0.16 29.20 16.08
CA PHE A 48 -0.79 27.87 16.03
C PHE A 48 -2.31 27.92 15.85
N SER A 49 -2.99 28.88 16.51
CA SER A 49 -4.44 29.07 16.39
C SER A 49 -4.86 29.45 14.97
N GLU A 50 -4.15 30.40 14.35
CA GLU A 50 -4.35 30.80 12.95
C GLU A 50 -4.04 29.65 11.99
N GLY A 51 -2.98 28.90 12.26
CA GLY A 51 -2.63 27.71 11.51
C GLY A 51 -3.73 26.65 11.53
N LEU A 52 -4.34 26.41 12.69
CA LEU A 52 -5.42 25.44 12.84
C LEU A 52 -6.67 25.85 12.04
N VAL A 53 -7.02 27.14 12.06
CA VAL A 53 -8.12 27.69 11.27
C VAL A 53 -7.82 27.58 9.78
N ARG A 54 -6.56 27.79 9.36
CA ARG A 54 -6.12 27.68 7.96
C ARG A 54 -6.13 26.25 7.43
N ILE A 55 -5.77 25.23 8.24
CA ILE A 55 -5.73 23.84 7.78
C ILE A 55 -7.10 23.16 7.78
N LYS A 56 -7.97 23.48 8.76
CA LYS A 56 -9.42 23.35 8.52
C LYS A 56 -9.73 24.19 7.29
N GLY A 57 -10.73 23.96 6.46
CA GLY A 57 -10.87 24.69 5.18
C GLY A 57 -9.84 24.35 4.07
N SER A 58 -8.57 24.05 4.34
CA SER A 58 -7.62 23.66 3.29
C SER A 58 -7.80 22.21 2.81
N ASN A 59 -7.15 21.90 1.68
CA ASN A 59 -7.07 20.54 1.10
C ASN A 59 -5.69 19.90 1.30
N THR A 60 -4.88 20.39 2.25
CA THR A 60 -3.50 19.90 2.47
C THR A 60 -3.44 18.45 2.96
N TYR A 61 -4.55 17.88 3.43
CA TYR A 61 -4.65 16.46 3.74
C TYR A 61 -4.47 15.56 2.50
N LEU A 62 -4.63 16.09 1.27
CA LEU A 62 -4.32 15.34 0.04
C LEU A 62 -2.83 14.95 -0.05
N CYS A 63 -1.93 15.59 0.70
CA CYS A 63 -0.54 15.15 0.82
C CYS A 63 -0.41 13.70 1.35
N VAL A 64 -1.44 13.15 2.00
CA VAL A 64 -1.52 11.74 2.41
C VAL A 64 -1.32 10.76 1.23
N TYR A 65 -1.62 11.15 -0.01
CA TYR A 65 -1.33 10.34 -1.20
C TYR A 65 0.16 10.01 -1.38
N ILE A 66 1.07 10.85 -0.88
CA ILE A 66 2.51 10.55 -0.86
C ILE A 66 2.77 9.37 0.08
N GLY A 67 2.20 9.42 1.28
CA GLY A 67 2.29 8.32 2.25
C GLY A 67 1.67 7.02 1.73
N ILE A 68 0.51 7.12 1.05
CA ILE A 68 -0.15 5.98 0.40
C ILE A 68 0.75 5.33 -0.66
N ALA A 69 1.42 6.12 -1.49
CA ALA A 69 2.35 5.60 -2.51
C ALA A 69 3.50 4.83 -1.85
N MET A 70 4.12 5.42 -0.83
CA MET A 70 5.24 4.80 -0.09
C MET A 70 4.81 3.51 0.64
N ALA A 71 3.65 3.52 1.28
CA ALA A 71 3.08 2.34 1.92
C ALA A 71 2.77 1.23 0.90
N SER A 72 2.37 1.59 -0.31
CA SER A 72 2.12 0.62 -1.40
C SER A 72 3.42 0.00 -1.92
N ILE A 73 4.50 0.79 -2.05
CA ILE A 73 5.83 0.31 -2.48
C ILE A 73 6.38 -0.74 -1.50
N SER A 74 6.09 -0.58 -0.21
CA SER A 74 6.56 -1.47 0.85
C SER A 74 6.13 -2.94 0.69
N VAL A 75 5.08 -3.22 -0.11
CA VAL A 75 4.65 -4.61 -0.38
C VAL A 75 5.72 -5.42 -1.10
N SER A 76 6.66 -4.79 -1.84
CA SER A 76 7.76 -5.49 -2.51
C SER A 76 8.67 -6.26 -1.56
N PHE A 77 8.75 -5.85 -0.29
CA PHE A 77 9.51 -6.55 0.75
C PHE A 77 8.96 -7.95 1.04
N ILE A 78 7.69 -8.25 0.70
CA ILE A 78 7.07 -9.56 0.97
C ILE A 78 7.76 -10.73 0.26
N SER A 79 8.48 -10.47 -0.83
CA SER A 79 9.27 -11.49 -1.54
C SER A 79 10.60 -11.80 -0.86
N LYS A 80 11.03 -10.98 0.09
CA LYS A 80 12.38 -11.01 0.67
C LYS A 80 12.42 -11.82 1.96
N SER A 81 13.47 -12.62 2.12
CA SER A 81 13.74 -13.37 3.35
C SER A 81 15.22 -13.69 3.51
N GLU A 82 15.69 -13.77 4.75
CA GLU A 82 17.02 -14.33 5.06
C GLU A 82 17.05 -15.84 4.85
N LYS A 83 15.90 -16.49 5.05
CA LYS A 83 15.70 -17.92 4.89
C LYS A 83 15.04 -18.23 3.55
N PHE A 84 15.41 -17.50 2.49
CA PHE A 84 14.77 -17.61 1.17
C PHE A 84 14.77 -19.04 0.60
N ARG A 85 15.81 -19.83 0.92
CA ARG A 85 15.90 -21.26 0.54
C ARG A 85 14.70 -22.06 1.08
N GLY A 86 14.16 -21.68 2.23
CA GLY A 86 12.97 -22.27 2.85
C GLY A 86 11.68 -22.11 2.04
N ALA A 87 11.66 -21.26 1.01
CA ALA A 87 10.52 -21.14 0.10
C ALA A 87 10.25 -22.42 -0.72
N TRP A 88 11.18 -23.41 -0.72
CA TRP A 88 10.93 -24.75 -1.28
C TRP A 88 9.65 -25.39 -0.72
N ILE A 89 9.26 -25.03 0.52
CA ILE A 89 8.03 -25.54 1.14
C ILE A 89 6.76 -25.21 0.34
N TYR A 90 6.76 -24.12 -0.44
CA TYR A 90 5.64 -23.79 -1.34
C TYR A 90 5.48 -24.79 -2.48
N LYS A 91 6.56 -25.46 -2.91
CA LYS A 91 6.51 -26.54 -3.91
C LYS A 91 6.06 -27.88 -3.29
N ALA A 92 6.27 -28.06 -1.99
CA ALA A 92 5.84 -29.24 -1.24
C ALA A 92 4.39 -29.14 -0.72
N LEU A 93 3.85 -27.93 -0.61
CA LEU A 93 2.45 -27.71 -0.23
C LEU A 93 1.52 -28.16 -1.37
N PRO A 94 0.43 -28.90 -1.07
CA PRO A 94 -0.55 -29.33 -2.08
C PRO A 94 -1.47 -28.15 -2.47
N VAL A 95 -0.90 -27.09 -3.05
CA VAL A 95 -1.65 -25.92 -3.53
C VAL A 95 -1.76 -25.99 -5.04
N GLU A 96 -2.99 -26.18 -5.52
CA GLU A 96 -3.27 -26.31 -6.95
C GLU A 96 -2.92 -25.05 -7.75
N LYS A 97 -3.04 -23.86 -7.14
CA LYS A 97 -2.87 -22.57 -7.83
C LYS A 97 -1.99 -21.60 -7.02
N PRO A 98 -0.93 -21.02 -7.63
CA PRO A 98 -0.04 -20.09 -6.92
C PRO A 98 -0.73 -18.78 -6.58
N ALA A 99 -1.81 -18.44 -7.30
CA ALA A 99 -2.70 -17.34 -6.99
C ALA A 99 -3.23 -17.37 -5.54
N ILE A 100 -3.49 -18.55 -4.97
CA ILE A 100 -3.95 -18.70 -3.58
C ILE A 100 -2.85 -18.25 -2.61
N ILE A 101 -1.59 -18.57 -2.93
CA ILE A 101 -0.44 -18.20 -2.12
C ILE A 101 -0.26 -16.67 -2.15
N LEU A 102 -0.20 -16.09 -3.35
CA LEU A 102 -0.02 -14.65 -3.54
C LEU A 102 -1.15 -13.85 -2.89
N ARG A 103 -2.41 -14.30 -3.03
CA ARG A 103 -3.57 -13.64 -2.44
C ARG A 103 -3.56 -13.70 -0.91
N GLY A 104 -3.25 -14.86 -0.33
CA GLY A 104 -3.13 -15.03 1.11
C GLY A 104 -2.03 -14.15 1.70
N ALA A 105 -0.88 -14.09 1.01
CA ALA A 105 0.24 -13.26 1.43
C ALA A 105 -0.07 -11.76 1.34
N LEU A 106 -0.64 -11.31 0.23
CA LEU A 106 -1.02 -9.90 0.05
C LEU A 106 -2.03 -9.46 1.11
N LYS A 107 -3.05 -10.28 1.39
CA LYS A 107 -4.01 -10.01 2.48
C LYS A 107 -3.31 -9.92 3.83
N ALA A 108 -2.40 -10.84 4.15
CA ALA A 108 -1.67 -10.79 5.42
C ALA A 108 -0.89 -9.48 5.58
N PHE A 109 -0.25 -9.02 4.50
CA PHE A 109 0.45 -7.75 4.48
C PHE A 109 -0.48 -6.56 4.68
N ILE A 110 -1.59 -6.49 3.94
CA ILE A 110 -2.60 -5.43 4.07
C ILE A 110 -3.12 -5.33 5.50
N PHE A 111 -3.55 -6.46 6.09
CA PHE A 111 -4.12 -6.48 7.43
C PHE A 111 -3.10 -6.17 8.53
N LYS A 112 -1.82 -6.55 8.33
CA LYS A 112 -0.79 -6.35 9.34
C LYS A 112 -0.16 -4.95 9.30
N PHE A 113 -0.03 -4.32 8.14
CA PHE A 113 0.70 -3.06 7.97
C PHE A 113 -0.16 -1.94 7.41
N ASN A 114 -0.74 -2.10 6.23
CA ASN A 114 -1.46 -1.01 5.55
C ASN A 114 -2.73 -0.60 6.29
N LEU A 115 -3.47 -1.56 6.86
CA LEU A 115 -4.71 -1.28 7.59
C LEU A 115 -4.45 -0.54 8.91
N PRO A 116 -3.49 -0.94 9.76
CA PRO A 116 -3.09 -0.11 10.90
C PRO A 116 -2.57 1.28 10.48
N LEU A 117 -1.72 1.35 9.45
CA LEU A 117 -1.14 2.60 8.97
C LEU A 117 -2.20 3.60 8.51
N ILE A 118 -3.15 3.17 7.66
CA ILE A 118 -4.23 4.05 7.20
C ILE A 118 -5.18 4.41 8.33
N THR A 119 -5.40 3.52 9.32
CA THR A 119 -6.24 3.82 10.48
C THR A 119 -5.65 4.96 11.30
N VAL A 120 -4.34 4.91 11.59
CA VAL A 120 -3.65 5.98 12.35
C VAL A 120 -3.61 7.28 11.54
N LEU A 121 -3.31 7.22 10.23
CA LEU A 121 -3.37 8.39 9.33
C LEU A 121 -4.77 9.02 9.33
N SER A 122 -5.81 8.19 9.19
CA SER A 122 -7.20 8.63 9.16
C SER A 122 -7.59 9.31 10.45
N LEU A 123 -7.24 8.71 11.60
CA LEU A 123 -7.53 9.28 12.91
C LEU A 123 -6.87 10.66 13.07
N ALA A 124 -5.58 10.78 12.74
CA ALA A 124 -4.87 12.05 12.79
C ALA A 124 -5.48 13.09 11.83
N CYS A 125 -5.88 12.70 10.62
CA CYS A 125 -6.56 13.60 9.70
C CYS A 125 -7.94 14.05 10.21
N VAL A 126 -8.75 13.16 10.77
CA VAL A 126 -10.06 13.54 11.34
C VAL A 126 -9.91 14.52 12.50
N LEU A 127 -8.89 14.33 13.36
CA LEU A 127 -8.60 15.25 14.46
C LEU A 127 -8.20 16.65 13.96
N LEU A 128 -7.43 16.73 12.87
CA LEU A 128 -6.95 18.00 12.31
C LEU A 128 -7.99 18.72 11.45
N TYR A 129 -8.72 18.00 10.60
CA TYR A 129 -9.60 18.57 9.56
C TYR A 129 -11.10 18.42 9.84
N GLY A 130 -11.46 17.66 10.88
CA GLY A 130 -12.84 17.35 11.27
C GLY A 130 -13.45 16.16 10.51
N PRO A 131 -14.67 15.71 10.90
CA PRO A 131 -15.31 14.52 10.31
C PRO A 131 -15.75 14.71 8.85
N ARG A 132 -15.77 15.95 8.34
CA ARG A 132 -16.14 16.25 6.94
C ARG A 132 -15.28 15.53 5.90
N ILE A 133 -14.05 15.13 6.25
CA ILE A 133 -13.13 14.44 5.35
C ILE A 133 -13.28 12.90 5.38
N ILE A 134 -14.29 12.35 6.07
CA ILE A 134 -14.53 10.91 6.10
C ILE A 134 -14.71 10.32 4.68
N PRO A 135 -15.48 10.93 3.76
CA PRO A 135 -15.55 10.44 2.38
C PRO A 135 -14.18 10.46 1.69
N ASP A 136 -13.38 11.51 1.91
CA ASP A 136 -12.02 11.60 1.37
C ASP A 136 -11.11 10.48 1.88
N ILE A 137 -11.22 10.13 3.16
CA ILE A 137 -10.47 9.02 3.79
C ILE A 137 -10.87 7.67 3.17
N ILE A 138 -12.17 7.45 2.94
CA ILE A 138 -12.65 6.22 2.29
C ILE A 138 -12.06 6.11 0.89
N LEU A 139 -12.07 7.19 0.11
CA LEU A 139 -11.46 7.23 -1.22
C LEU A 139 -9.96 6.95 -1.16
N MET A 140 -9.24 7.59 -0.24
CA MET A 140 -7.81 7.36 -0.01
C MET A 140 -7.50 5.91 0.34
N PHE A 141 -8.31 5.27 1.18
CA PHE A 141 -8.15 3.86 1.52
C PHE A 141 -8.31 2.95 0.30
N ILE A 142 -9.35 3.18 -0.51
CA ILE A 142 -9.58 2.40 -1.74
C ILE A 142 -8.41 2.60 -2.72
N ASN A 143 -7.96 3.85 -2.89
CA ASN A 143 -6.83 4.17 -3.78
C ASN A 143 -5.52 3.55 -3.28
N MET A 144 -5.31 3.45 -1.96
CA MET A 144 -4.18 2.71 -1.39
C MET A 144 -4.24 1.23 -1.74
N LEU A 145 -5.41 0.59 -1.64
CA LEU A 145 -5.57 -0.81 -2.04
C LEU A 145 -5.27 -0.99 -3.53
N LEU A 146 -5.78 -0.10 -4.38
CA LEU A 146 -5.53 -0.13 -5.82
C LEU A 146 -4.03 -0.06 -6.13
N LEU A 147 -3.34 0.96 -5.61
CA LEU A 147 -1.90 1.15 -5.84
C LEU A 147 -1.08 -0.03 -5.33
N LEU A 148 -1.42 -0.57 -4.16
CA LEU A 148 -0.77 -1.74 -3.59
C LEU A 148 -0.94 -2.98 -4.47
N ILE A 149 -2.13 -3.24 -5.01
CA ILE A 149 -2.39 -4.39 -5.91
C ILE A 149 -1.61 -4.22 -7.22
N CYS A 150 -1.66 -3.03 -7.81
CA CYS A 150 -0.92 -2.72 -9.05
C CYS A 150 0.58 -2.93 -8.85
N PHE A 151 1.14 -2.37 -7.78
CA PHE A 151 2.56 -2.50 -7.50
C PHE A 151 2.96 -3.93 -7.18
N PHE A 152 2.17 -4.64 -6.36
CA PHE A 152 2.40 -6.06 -6.08
C PHE A 152 2.44 -6.89 -7.37
N ARG A 153 1.49 -6.70 -8.29
CA ARG A 153 1.43 -7.43 -9.56
C ARG A 153 2.67 -7.25 -10.43
N ILE A 154 3.20 -6.02 -10.49
CA ILE A 154 4.29 -5.67 -11.41
C ILE A 154 5.65 -5.96 -10.79
N ALA A 155 5.83 -5.58 -9.52
CA ALA A 155 7.10 -5.67 -8.80
C ALA A 155 7.34 -7.05 -8.16
N THR A 156 6.29 -7.78 -7.80
CA THR A 156 6.40 -9.08 -7.11
C THR A 156 6.09 -10.22 -8.09
N LYS A 157 7.09 -10.62 -8.87
CA LYS A 157 7.01 -11.76 -9.81
C LYS A 157 7.49 -13.09 -9.21
N SER A 158 7.64 -13.14 -7.89
CA SER A 158 8.18 -14.28 -7.16
C SER A 158 7.24 -14.68 -6.02
N LEU A 159 7.46 -15.90 -5.51
CA LEU A 159 6.74 -16.36 -4.33
C LEU A 159 7.12 -15.51 -3.11
N PRO A 160 6.22 -15.35 -2.12
CA PRO A 160 6.55 -14.69 -0.87
C PRO A 160 7.77 -15.35 -0.24
N PHE A 161 8.68 -14.55 0.34
CA PHE A 161 9.89 -15.03 1.03
C PHE A 161 10.82 -15.91 0.18
N SER A 162 10.77 -15.83 -1.15
CA SER A 162 11.59 -16.70 -2.02
C SER A 162 12.85 -16.05 -2.56
N GLN A 163 13.10 -14.78 -2.25
CA GLN A 163 14.27 -14.04 -2.73
C GLN A 163 15.16 -13.57 -1.58
N GLU A 164 16.46 -13.59 -1.81
CA GLU A 164 17.42 -12.97 -0.92
C GLU A 164 17.36 -11.44 -0.97
N PHE A 165 17.90 -10.81 0.07
CA PHE A 165 17.98 -9.36 0.19
C PHE A 165 19.02 -8.72 -0.77
N GLN A 166 20.06 -9.44 -1.18
CA GLN A 166 21.19 -8.89 -1.96
C GLN A 166 20.97 -8.88 -3.49
N GLY A 167 19.97 -9.59 -4.03
CA GLY A 167 19.73 -9.70 -5.48
C GLY A 167 18.82 -8.63 -6.10
N MET A 168 18.67 -7.44 -5.50
CA MET A 168 17.79 -6.41 -6.09
C MET A 168 18.44 -5.81 -7.34
N LYS A 169 17.84 -6.00 -8.52
CA LYS A 169 18.06 -5.10 -9.67
C LYS A 169 17.52 -3.71 -9.30
N GLN A 170 18.35 -2.95 -8.59
CA GLN A 170 18.01 -1.70 -7.91
C GLN A 170 17.37 -0.66 -8.86
N GLY A 171 17.74 -0.68 -10.15
CA GLY A 171 17.20 0.22 -11.18
C GLY A 171 15.73 -0.03 -11.56
N THR A 172 15.28 -1.28 -11.72
CA THR A 172 13.91 -1.59 -12.19
C THR A 172 12.86 -1.26 -11.13
N ASN A 173 13.14 -1.54 -9.86
CA ASN A 173 12.22 -1.24 -8.77
C ASN A 173 12.16 0.26 -8.46
N ALA A 174 13.23 1.01 -8.69
CA ALA A 174 13.23 2.46 -8.54
C ALA A 174 12.31 3.12 -9.57
N ALA A 175 12.43 2.78 -10.86
CA ALA A 175 11.57 3.32 -11.92
C ALA A 175 10.08 3.01 -11.66
N LEU A 176 9.76 1.77 -11.25
CA LEU A 176 8.39 1.39 -10.86
C LEU A 176 7.89 2.17 -9.65
N SER A 177 8.76 2.43 -8.66
CA SER A 177 8.39 3.22 -7.47
C SER A 177 8.07 4.67 -7.85
N PHE A 178 8.86 5.28 -8.74
CA PHE A 178 8.57 6.61 -9.29
C PHE A 178 7.26 6.63 -10.08
N ALA A 179 7.03 5.63 -10.95
CA ALA A 179 5.78 5.51 -11.68
C ALA A 179 4.56 5.41 -10.73
N LEU A 180 4.69 4.67 -9.62
CA LEU A 180 3.63 4.57 -8.61
C LEU A 180 3.41 5.90 -7.88
N LEU A 181 4.47 6.67 -7.62
CA LEU A 181 4.38 8.01 -7.03
C LEU A 181 3.61 8.96 -7.96
N PHE A 182 3.92 8.97 -9.25
CA PHE A 182 3.20 9.75 -10.25
C PHE A 182 1.73 9.33 -10.37
N LEU A 183 1.46 8.03 -10.38
CA LEU A 183 0.09 7.52 -10.41
C LEU A 183 -0.68 7.95 -9.16
N SER A 184 -0.07 7.88 -7.98
CA SER A 184 -0.69 8.38 -6.73
C SER A 184 -0.96 9.88 -6.78
N GLY A 185 -0.02 10.66 -7.30
CA GLY A 185 -0.20 12.10 -7.53
C GLY A 185 -1.36 12.39 -8.49
N PHE A 186 -1.48 11.62 -9.57
CA PHE A 186 -2.60 11.73 -10.51
C PHE A 186 -3.94 11.41 -9.84
N MET A 187 -4.01 10.37 -9.00
CA MET A 187 -5.20 10.07 -8.20
C MET A 187 -5.55 11.19 -7.23
N ALA A 188 -4.54 11.83 -6.62
CA ALA A 188 -4.74 13.00 -5.77
C ALA A 188 -5.31 14.19 -6.55
N LEU A 189 -4.88 14.41 -7.80
CA LEU A 189 -5.42 15.45 -8.69
C LEU A 189 -6.86 15.17 -9.08
N ILE A 190 -7.21 13.92 -9.43
CA ILE A 190 -8.61 13.53 -9.71
C ILE A 190 -9.45 13.74 -8.46
N HIS A 191 -8.96 13.34 -7.28
CA HIS A 191 -9.65 13.57 -6.01
C HIS A 191 -9.87 15.06 -5.77
N PHE A 192 -8.84 15.90 -5.92
CA PHE A 192 -8.96 17.35 -5.81
C PHE A 192 -10.02 17.92 -6.77
N GLY A 193 -9.96 17.54 -8.05
CA GLY A 193 -10.94 17.94 -9.07
C GLY A 193 -12.37 17.53 -8.72
N ALA A 194 -12.54 16.32 -8.19
CA ALA A 194 -13.83 15.79 -7.76
C ALA A 194 -14.47 16.58 -6.60
N LYS A 195 -13.69 17.37 -5.84
CA LYS A 195 -14.25 18.23 -4.78
C LYS A 195 -15.02 19.44 -5.30
N PHE A 196 -14.82 19.84 -6.56
CA PHE A 196 -15.53 20.97 -7.17
C PHE A 196 -16.89 20.59 -7.77
N ILE A 197 -17.19 19.29 -7.84
CA ILE A 197 -18.43 18.77 -8.42
C ILE A 197 -19.29 18.23 -7.28
N SER A 198 -20.58 18.58 -7.27
CA SER A 198 -21.53 18.00 -6.31
C SER A 198 -21.54 16.46 -6.46
N PHE A 199 -21.43 15.74 -5.33
CA PHE A 199 -21.25 14.28 -5.29
C PHE A 199 -19.99 13.74 -5.99
N GLY A 200 -19.06 14.58 -6.47
CA GLY A 200 -17.90 14.14 -7.23
C GLY A 200 -17.00 13.17 -6.46
N VAL A 201 -16.76 13.42 -5.16
CA VAL A 201 -15.99 12.50 -4.30
C VAL A 201 -16.70 11.15 -4.15
N THR A 202 -18.03 11.15 -4.01
CA THR A 202 -18.83 9.91 -3.90
C THR A 202 -18.78 9.09 -5.18
N VAL A 203 -18.89 9.73 -6.34
CA VAL A 203 -18.73 9.07 -7.65
C VAL A 203 -17.31 8.50 -7.79
N ASN A 204 -16.30 9.28 -7.39
CA ASN A 204 -14.91 8.83 -7.43
C ASN A 204 -14.67 7.60 -6.53
N ILE A 205 -15.27 7.55 -5.33
CA ILE A 205 -15.27 6.34 -4.47
C ILE A 205 -15.82 5.13 -5.23
N ALA A 206 -16.99 5.28 -5.86
CA ALA A 206 -17.63 4.17 -6.58
C ALA A 206 -16.75 3.68 -7.74
N VAL A 207 -16.21 4.60 -8.54
CA VAL A 207 -15.32 4.29 -9.67
C VAL A 207 -14.04 3.60 -9.19
N SER A 208 -13.34 4.16 -8.20
CA SER A 208 -12.14 3.56 -7.62
C SER A 208 -12.41 2.19 -7.03
N ALA A 209 -13.57 1.97 -6.39
CA ALA A 209 -13.95 0.67 -5.83
C ALA A 209 -14.15 -0.37 -6.95
N VAL A 210 -14.88 -0.02 -8.01
CA VAL A 210 -15.11 -0.90 -9.17
C VAL A 210 -13.78 -1.25 -9.85
N ILE A 211 -12.93 -0.27 -10.11
CA ILE A 211 -11.59 -0.49 -10.71
C ILE A 211 -10.75 -1.42 -9.82
N THR A 212 -10.77 -1.21 -8.50
CA THR A 212 -10.04 -2.04 -7.54
C THR A 212 -10.56 -3.48 -7.55
N MET A 213 -11.88 -3.70 -7.60
CA MET A 213 -12.48 -5.04 -7.68
C MET A 213 -12.09 -5.76 -8.98
N ILE A 214 -12.15 -5.05 -10.11
CA ILE A 214 -11.75 -5.57 -11.43
C ILE A 214 -10.27 -5.98 -11.39
N ILE A 215 -9.38 -5.07 -11.01
CA ILE A 215 -7.93 -5.33 -10.96
C ILE A 215 -7.61 -6.44 -9.99
N TRP A 216 -8.26 -6.50 -8.82
CA TRP A 216 -8.12 -7.64 -7.91
C TRP A 216 -8.47 -8.97 -8.58
N HIS A 217 -9.58 -9.03 -9.32
CA HIS A 217 -9.99 -10.24 -10.02
C HIS A 217 -8.99 -10.70 -11.09
N TYR A 218 -8.40 -9.76 -11.85
CA TYR A 218 -7.41 -10.08 -12.88
C TYR A 218 -6.01 -10.37 -12.32
N CYS A 219 -5.60 -9.68 -11.25
CA CYS A 219 -4.27 -9.85 -10.62
C CYS A 219 -4.01 -11.30 -10.19
N PHE A 220 -5.04 -12.02 -9.77
CA PHE A 220 -4.92 -13.39 -9.27
C PHE A 220 -5.26 -14.48 -10.29
N LYS A 221 -5.28 -14.17 -11.60
CA LYS A 221 -5.30 -15.17 -12.68
C LYS A 221 -3.88 -15.60 -13.08
N THR A 222 -3.03 -15.95 -12.11
CA THR A 222 -1.61 -16.28 -12.33
C THR A 222 -1.40 -17.79 -12.33
N SER A 223 -0.63 -18.30 -13.30
CA SER A 223 -0.22 -19.70 -13.41
C SER A 223 1.21 -19.92 -12.90
N TRP A 224 1.58 -21.16 -12.60
CA TRP A 224 2.95 -21.51 -12.15
C TRP A 224 4.02 -21.12 -13.18
N LYS A 225 3.69 -21.21 -14.48
CA LYS A 225 4.58 -20.80 -15.58
C LYS A 225 5.00 -19.33 -15.52
N ASP A 226 4.17 -18.46 -14.95
CA ASP A 226 4.46 -17.02 -14.83
C ASP A 226 5.50 -16.72 -13.74
N LEU A 227 5.69 -17.66 -12.80
CA LEU A 227 6.59 -17.52 -11.65
C LEU A 227 7.95 -18.21 -11.87
N GLU A 228 8.01 -19.27 -12.67
CA GLU A 228 9.23 -20.08 -12.91
C GLU A 228 10.23 -19.45 -13.89
N CYS A 229 9.79 -18.59 -14.81
CA CYS A 229 10.70 -17.92 -15.77
C CYS A 229 11.63 -16.85 -15.12
N THR A 230 11.63 -16.70 -13.80
CA THR A 230 12.43 -15.69 -13.08
C THR A 230 13.24 -16.23 -11.90
N SER A 231 13.20 -17.55 -11.64
CA SER A 231 14.00 -18.21 -10.60
C SER A 231 15.27 -18.82 -11.14
#